data_AF-Q5KV18-F1
#
_entry.id   AF-Q5KV18-F1
#
_cell.length_a   1.000
_cell.length_b   1.000
_cell.length_c   1.000
_cell.angle_alpha   90.00
_cell.angle_beta   90.00
_cell.angle_gamma   90.00
#
_symmetry.space_group_name_H-M   'P 1'
#
loop_
_entity.id
_entity.type
_entity.pdbx_description
1 polymer ?
#
loop_
_entity_poly.entity_id
_entity_poly.type
_entity_poly.pdbx_seq_one_letter_code
_entity_poly.pdbx_strand_id
1 'polypeptide(L)'
;MKVLDSPVLESVRPFISDNTVQLYQSLNEHQAFYMLDNMILTKFRKQISNLPLLLQAFHQSPIFLIPDAVLEESCRNIPTKERYNDYYFELFKQLSEKKQLYILSMQTIYHLLEKGMTKKQRILDVMKQLALQAFRVNRDIIHNLERCELSSISDLPKLRQIILHNGNNAGERFICFFSLLLVHQYYGPAYICSDDGKGVYTMYNTFVNNESLFGILGIDDFLGFKQQYILLSYDRILQLSIQNTKLSSEEIYAFVHSSGRNESRKVIYSLDGQSFHTEIKNANLAKWIEEGKIEISF
;
A
#
# COMPACT_ATOMS: atom_id res chain seq x y z
N MET A 1 -6.84 11.74 -19.16
CA MET A 1 -8.03 11.00 -18.74
C MET A 1 -7.75 10.45 -17.36
N LYS A 2 -8.63 10.64 -16.36
CA LYS A 2 -8.42 10.02 -15.04
C LYS A 2 -8.67 8.52 -15.18
N VAL A 3 -7.96 7.69 -14.43
CA VAL A 3 -8.15 6.23 -14.50
C VAL A 3 -9.59 5.81 -14.19
N LEU A 4 -10.28 6.50 -13.27
CA LEU A 4 -11.69 6.25 -12.93
C LEU A 4 -12.68 6.61 -14.05
N ASP A 5 -12.25 7.34 -15.08
CA ASP A 5 -13.08 7.59 -16.27
C ASP A 5 -12.99 6.42 -17.27
N SER A 6 -12.18 5.39 -16.99
CA SER A 6 -12.14 4.16 -17.79
C SER A 6 -13.49 3.44 -17.78
N PRO A 7 -14.03 3.06 -18.95
CA PRO A 7 -15.26 2.25 -19.03
C PRO A 7 -15.16 0.91 -18.29
N VAL A 8 -13.95 0.37 -18.14
CA VAL A 8 -13.69 -0.89 -17.41
C VAL A 8 -14.01 -0.75 -15.93
N LEU A 9 -13.77 0.44 -15.34
CA LEU A 9 -13.96 0.71 -13.92
C LEU A 9 -15.36 1.24 -13.57
N GLU A 10 -16.25 1.40 -14.56
CA GLU A 10 -17.54 2.04 -14.39
C GLU A 10 -18.37 1.40 -13.26
N SER A 11 -18.32 0.08 -13.11
CA SER A 11 -19.08 -0.64 -12.09
C SER A 11 -18.55 -0.46 -10.67
N VAL A 12 -17.24 -0.23 -10.51
CA VAL A 12 -16.62 -0.06 -9.18
C VAL A 12 -16.42 1.40 -8.80
N ARG A 13 -16.50 2.31 -9.77
CA ARG A 13 -16.36 3.76 -9.57
C ARG A 13 -17.23 4.31 -8.43
N PRO A 14 -18.49 3.90 -8.22
CA PRO A 14 -19.31 4.43 -7.13
C PRO A 14 -18.73 4.18 -5.72
N PHE A 15 -17.84 3.18 -5.58
CA PHE A 15 -17.26 2.77 -4.30
C PHE A 15 -15.91 3.44 -4.00
N ILE A 16 -15.31 4.14 -4.97
CA ILE A 16 -13.96 4.72 -4.86
C ILE A 16 -14.04 6.23 -5.08
N SER A 17 -13.63 7.01 -4.10
CA SER A 17 -13.63 8.47 -4.17
C SER A 17 -12.33 9.01 -4.78
N ASP A 18 -12.44 9.97 -5.71
CA ASP A 18 -11.32 10.82 -6.16
C ASP A 18 -11.40 12.25 -5.58
N ASN A 19 -12.26 12.46 -4.58
CA ASN A 19 -12.44 13.76 -3.94
C ASN A 19 -11.26 14.08 -3.00
N THR A 20 -10.34 14.91 -3.50
CA THR A 20 -9.14 15.32 -2.75
C THR A 20 -9.45 16.11 -1.48
N VAL A 21 -10.55 16.87 -1.45
CA VAL A 21 -10.95 17.65 -0.25
C VAL A 21 -11.41 16.71 0.85
N GLN A 22 -12.24 15.73 0.51
CA GLN A 22 -12.70 14.71 1.44
C GLN A 22 -11.52 13.88 1.97
N LEU A 23 -10.63 13.44 1.08
CA LEU A 23 -9.43 12.72 1.47
C LEU A 23 -8.55 13.52 2.44
N TYR A 24 -8.34 14.81 2.18
CA TYR A 24 -7.58 15.68 3.09
C TYR A 24 -8.22 15.73 4.48
N GLN A 25 -9.55 15.88 4.57
CA GLN A 25 -10.26 15.88 5.86
C GLN A 25 -10.06 14.55 6.60
N SER A 26 -10.30 13.43 5.91
CA SER A 26 -10.14 12.09 6.50
C SER A 26 -8.72 11.83 6.99
N LEU A 27 -7.69 12.19 6.22
CA LEU A 27 -6.29 12.01 6.64
C LEU A 27 -5.92 12.81 7.89
N ASN A 28 -6.50 14.01 8.07
CA ASN A 28 -6.31 14.81 9.28
C ASN A 28 -7.09 14.25 10.49
N GLU A 29 -8.26 13.66 10.27
CA GLU A 29 -9.08 13.07 11.33
C GLU A 29 -8.51 11.75 11.87
N HIS A 30 -7.95 10.91 11.01
CA HIS A 30 -7.56 9.54 11.40
C HIS A 30 -6.04 9.31 11.53
N GLN A 31 -5.19 10.20 10.99
CA GLN A 31 -3.72 10.15 11.09
C GLN A 31 -3.11 8.75 10.85
N ALA A 32 -3.68 7.95 9.96
CA ALA A 32 -3.14 6.67 9.51
C ALA A 32 -3.87 6.26 8.23
N PHE A 33 -3.24 5.44 7.39
CA PHE A 33 -3.88 4.90 6.19
C PHE A 33 -3.27 3.58 5.75
N TYR A 34 -4.03 2.84 4.94
CA TYR A 34 -3.58 1.60 4.31
C TYR A 34 -3.45 1.79 2.80
N MET A 35 -2.26 1.60 2.26
CA MET A 35 -1.99 1.62 0.83
C MET A 35 -2.11 0.19 0.28
N LEU A 36 -3.04 -0.04 -0.64
CA LEU A 36 -3.31 -1.36 -1.21
C LEU A 36 -2.65 -1.54 -2.59
N ASP A 37 -2.03 -2.69 -2.81
CA ASP A 37 -1.58 -3.14 -4.12
C ASP A 37 -2.61 -4.05 -4.82
N ASN A 38 -2.32 -4.42 -6.06
CA ASN A 38 -3.19 -5.30 -6.84
C ASN A 38 -3.18 -6.74 -6.28
N MET A 39 -2.09 -7.18 -5.65
CA MET A 39 -1.96 -8.52 -5.08
C MET A 39 -2.91 -8.72 -3.89
N ILE A 40 -2.96 -7.78 -2.96
CA ILE A 40 -3.83 -7.79 -1.79
C ILE A 40 -5.29 -7.63 -2.22
N LEU A 41 -5.60 -6.73 -3.16
CA LEU A 41 -6.95 -6.64 -3.73
C LEU A 41 -7.41 -7.97 -4.33
N THR A 42 -6.53 -8.64 -5.09
CA THR A 42 -6.81 -9.97 -5.65
C THR A 42 -7.02 -11.03 -4.56
N LYS A 43 -6.24 -10.99 -3.48
CA LYS A 43 -6.39 -11.92 -2.35
C LYS A 43 -7.70 -11.72 -1.61
N PHE A 44 -8.06 -10.47 -1.32
CA PHE A 44 -9.36 -10.14 -0.72
C PHE A 44 -10.50 -10.59 -1.60
N ARG A 45 -10.40 -10.43 -2.93
CA ARG A 45 -11.42 -10.96 -3.82
C ARG A 45 -11.57 -12.48 -3.72
N LYS A 46 -10.45 -13.21 -3.74
CA LYS A 46 -10.45 -14.68 -3.60
C LYS A 46 -11.00 -15.14 -2.25
N GLN A 47 -11.00 -14.25 -1.26
CA GLN A 47 -11.39 -14.51 0.12
C GLN A 47 -12.61 -13.69 0.53
N ILE A 48 -13.50 -13.41 -0.42
CA ILE A 48 -14.65 -12.52 -0.20
C ILE A 48 -15.54 -12.98 0.95
N SER A 49 -15.73 -14.29 1.14
CA SER A 49 -16.51 -14.86 2.25
C SER A 49 -15.88 -14.58 3.62
N ASN A 50 -14.56 -14.45 3.66
CA ASN A 50 -13.78 -14.17 4.86
C ASN A 50 -13.42 -12.69 5.01
N LEU A 51 -13.86 -11.82 4.07
CA LEU A 51 -13.49 -10.41 4.05
C LEU A 51 -13.87 -9.66 5.35
N PRO A 52 -15.06 -9.87 5.96
CA PRO A 52 -15.39 -9.19 7.22
C PRO A 52 -14.40 -9.45 8.35
N LEU A 53 -13.83 -10.66 8.40
CA LEU A 53 -12.81 -11.05 9.37
C LEU A 53 -11.44 -10.49 8.98
N LEU A 54 -11.07 -10.55 7.71
CA LEU A 54 -9.85 -9.93 7.19
C LEU A 54 -9.78 -8.43 7.52
N LEU A 55 -10.92 -7.73 7.43
CA LEU A 55 -11.01 -6.29 7.71
C LEU A 55 -10.73 -5.91 9.17
N GLN A 56 -10.72 -6.88 10.11
CA GLN A 56 -10.33 -6.64 11.51
C GLN A 56 -8.83 -6.33 11.67
N ALA A 57 -8.00 -6.69 10.69
CA ALA A 57 -6.59 -6.28 10.66
C ALA A 57 -6.41 -4.75 10.48
N PHE A 58 -7.45 -4.07 9.99
CA PHE A 58 -7.40 -2.69 9.52
C PHE A 58 -8.03 -1.69 10.50
N HIS A 59 -7.90 -1.93 11.81
CA HIS A 59 -8.62 -1.15 12.83
C HIS A 59 -8.01 0.22 13.12
N GLN A 60 -6.77 0.49 12.71
CA GLN A 60 -6.07 1.76 13.01
C GLN A 60 -6.62 2.93 12.19
N SER A 61 -7.23 2.65 11.03
CA SER A 61 -7.81 3.69 10.17
C SER A 61 -8.91 3.13 9.28
N PRO A 62 -9.95 3.91 8.96
CA PRO A 62 -10.91 3.53 7.93
C PRO A 62 -10.40 3.79 6.51
N ILE A 63 -9.24 4.44 6.33
CA ILE A 63 -8.79 4.98 5.05
C ILE A 63 -7.99 3.94 4.26
N PHE A 64 -8.52 3.53 3.11
CA PHE A 64 -7.84 2.71 2.11
C PHE A 64 -7.48 3.58 0.90
N LEU A 65 -6.20 3.59 0.56
CA LEU A 65 -5.64 4.33 -0.56
C LEU A 65 -5.19 3.37 -1.65
N ILE A 66 -5.56 3.64 -2.89
CA ILE A 66 -5.18 2.84 -4.06
C ILE A 66 -4.53 3.78 -5.09
N PRO A 67 -3.25 3.63 -5.43
CA PRO A 67 -2.66 4.41 -6.50
C PRO A 67 -3.32 4.14 -7.85
N ASP A 68 -3.47 5.17 -8.68
CA ASP A 68 -4.06 5.06 -10.02
C ASP A 68 -3.34 4.01 -10.89
N ALA A 69 -2.01 3.92 -10.79
CA ALA A 69 -1.19 2.95 -11.48
C ALA A 69 -1.54 1.50 -11.13
N VAL A 70 -1.99 1.24 -9.90
CA VAL A 70 -2.46 -0.09 -9.46
C VAL A 70 -3.77 -0.44 -10.15
N LEU A 71 -4.70 0.51 -10.26
CA LEU A 71 -5.94 0.28 -11.00
C LEU A 71 -5.70 0.17 -12.51
N GLU A 72 -4.80 0.97 -13.08
CA GLU A 72 -4.39 0.85 -14.49
C GLU A 72 -3.83 -0.55 -14.78
N GLU A 73 -3.00 -1.09 -13.89
CA GLU A 73 -2.50 -2.46 -14.00
C GLU A 73 -3.63 -3.49 -13.92
N SER A 74 -4.55 -3.34 -12.96
CA SER A 74 -5.71 -4.23 -12.83
C SER A 74 -6.57 -4.24 -14.10
N CYS A 75 -6.78 -3.08 -14.74
CA CYS A 75 -7.50 -2.95 -16.00
C CYS A 75 -6.75 -3.61 -17.17
N ARG A 76 -5.42 -3.53 -17.22
CA ARG A 76 -4.64 -4.25 -18.26
C ARG A 76 -4.77 -5.76 -18.11
N ASN A 77 -4.82 -6.26 -16.87
CA ASN A 77 -4.97 -7.69 -16.58
C ASN A 77 -6.41 -8.19 -16.82
N ILE A 78 -7.42 -7.35 -16.62
CA ILE A 78 -8.84 -7.65 -16.83
C ILE A 78 -9.45 -6.55 -17.71
N PRO A 79 -9.29 -6.64 -19.05
CA PRO A 79 -9.53 -5.50 -19.95
C PRO A 79 -11.00 -5.25 -20.31
N THR A 80 -11.93 -6.14 -19.95
CA THR A 80 -13.35 -5.97 -20.27
C THR A 80 -14.16 -5.59 -19.04
N LYS A 81 -15.14 -4.69 -19.23
CA LYS A 81 -16.03 -4.20 -18.18
C LYS A 81 -16.76 -5.35 -17.49
N GLU A 82 -17.25 -6.33 -18.25
CA GLU A 82 -18.02 -7.46 -17.75
C GLU A 82 -17.17 -8.31 -16.81
N ARG A 83 -15.95 -8.66 -17.24
CA ARG A 83 -15.03 -9.46 -16.40
C ARG A 83 -14.57 -8.67 -15.19
N TYR A 84 -14.32 -7.38 -15.33
CA TYR A 84 -13.92 -6.53 -14.21
C TYR A 84 -15.06 -6.43 -13.18
N ASN A 85 -16.31 -6.29 -13.65
CA ASN A 85 -17.48 -6.31 -12.80
C ASN A 85 -17.62 -7.64 -12.04
N ASP A 86 -17.62 -8.77 -12.75
CA ASP A 86 -17.73 -10.10 -12.13
C ASP A 86 -16.60 -10.37 -11.11
N TYR A 87 -15.42 -9.82 -11.38
CA TYR A 87 -14.25 -9.99 -10.55
C TYR A 87 -14.20 -9.03 -9.37
N TYR A 88 -14.48 -7.74 -9.52
CA TYR A 88 -14.16 -6.76 -8.48
C TYR A 88 -15.37 -6.08 -7.83
N PHE A 89 -16.57 -6.15 -8.44
CA PHE A 89 -17.74 -5.43 -7.95
C PHE A 89 -18.06 -5.73 -6.48
N GLU A 90 -18.22 -7.01 -6.13
CA GLU A 90 -18.59 -7.42 -4.77
C GLU A 90 -17.50 -7.07 -3.75
N LEU A 91 -16.23 -7.13 -4.15
CA LEU A 91 -15.12 -6.70 -3.29
C LEU A 91 -15.25 -5.21 -2.96
N PHE A 92 -15.32 -4.34 -3.96
CA PHE A 92 -15.36 -2.90 -3.72
C PHE A 92 -16.61 -2.47 -2.97
N LYS A 93 -17.75 -3.11 -3.25
CA LYS A 93 -18.98 -2.91 -2.49
C LYS A 93 -18.77 -3.19 -1.00
N GLN A 94 -18.33 -4.40 -0.64
CA GLN A 94 -18.12 -4.76 0.77
C GLN A 94 -17.04 -3.93 1.45
N LEU A 95 -15.96 -3.57 0.75
CA LEU A 95 -14.95 -2.66 1.28
C LEU A 95 -15.57 -1.29 1.61
N SER A 96 -16.39 -0.73 0.71
CA SER A 96 -16.97 0.61 0.88
C SER A 96 -18.00 0.70 2.02
N GLU A 97 -18.60 -0.41 2.40
CA GLU A 97 -19.51 -0.48 3.56
C GLU A 97 -18.77 -0.32 4.90
N LYS A 98 -17.46 -0.54 4.93
CA LYS A 98 -16.64 -0.58 6.16
C LYS A 98 -15.46 0.38 6.15
N LYS A 99 -15.00 0.80 4.97
CA LYS A 99 -13.78 1.58 4.75
C LYS A 99 -14.05 2.71 3.76
N GLN A 100 -13.30 3.78 3.90
CA GLN A 100 -13.29 4.89 2.97
C GLN A 100 -12.22 4.59 1.91
N LEU A 101 -12.63 4.31 0.68
CA LEU A 101 -11.71 4.03 -0.41
C LEU A 101 -11.45 5.29 -1.22
N TYR A 102 -10.17 5.63 -1.36
CA TYR A 102 -9.73 6.74 -2.18
C TYR A 102 -8.73 6.29 -3.23
N ILE A 103 -8.81 6.92 -4.39
CA ILE A 103 -7.79 6.80 -5.41
C ILE A 103 -6.75 7.92 -5.28
N LEU A 104 -5.48 7.56 -5.46
CA LEU A 104 -4.37 8.51 -5.47
C LEU A 104 -3.78 8.65 -6.87
N SER A 105 -3.63 9.88 -7.30
CA SER A 105 -2.82 10.25 -8.46
C SER A 105 -1.69 11.18 -8.05
N MET A 106 -0.72 11.40 -8.95
CA MET A 106 0.32 12.43 -8.76
C MET A 106 -0.28 13.80 -8.46
N GLN A 107 -1.39 14.13 -9.12
CA GLN A 107 -2.08 15.41 -8.93
C GLN A 107 -2.77 15.47 -7.55
N THR A 108 -3.39 14.37 -7.12
CA THR A 108 -3.98 14.25 -5.77
C THR A 108 -2.92 14.49 -4.71
N ILE A 109 -1.76 13.83 -4.82
CA ILE A 109 -0.65 13.98 -3.88
C ILE A 109 -0.12 15.42 -3.88
N TYR A 110 0.09 16.02 -5.05
CA TYR A 110 0.51 17.43 -5.14
C TYR A 110 -0.46 18.36 -4.37
N HIS A 111 -1.76 18.19 -4.56
CA HIS A 111 -2.77 19.00 -3.87
C HIS A 111 -2.83 18.74 -2.35
N LEU A 112 -2.58 17.51 -1.89
CA LEU A 112 -2.46 17.22 -0.47
C LEU A 112 -1.25 17.92 0.16
N LEU A 113 -0.11 17.94 -0.54
CA LEU A 113 1.09 18.66 -0.10
C LEU A 113 0.89 20.18 -0.14
N GLU A 114 0.14 20.70 -1.12
CA GLU A 114 -0.19 22.12 -1.24
C GLU A 114 -0.98 22.66 -0.04
N LYS A 115 -1.73 21.81 0.66
CA LYS A 115 -2.41 22.19 1.91
C LYS A 115 -1.47 22.36 3.09
N GLY A 116 -0.34 21.64 3.09
CA GLY A 116 0.66 21.68 4.16
C GLY A 116 1.89 22.54 3.85
N MET A 117 2.08 22.95 2.59
CA MET A 117 3.24 23.71 2.14
C MET A 117 2.85 25.00 1.45
N THR A 118 3.47 26.11 1.85
CA THR A 118 3.13 27.45 1.35
C THR A 118 3.72 27.79 -0.03
N LYS A 119 4.79 27.11 -0.46
CA LYS A 119 5.47 27.38 -1.73
C LYS A 119 5.34 26.20 -2.70
N LYS A 120 4.71 26.44 -3.86
CA LYS A 120 4.51 25.43 -4.93
C LYS A 120 5.79 24.76 -5.40
N GLN A 121 6.85 25.55 -5.62
CA GLN A 121 8.14 24.99 -6.06
C GLN A 121 8.70 23.99 -5.04
N ARG A 122 8.57 24.28 -3.74
CA ARG A 122 9.03 23.37 -2.68
C ARG A 122 8.34 22.01 -2.73
N ILE A 123 7.07 21.96 -3.13
CA ILE A 123 6.31 20.71 -3.29
C ILE A 123 6.96 19.87 -4.40
N LEU A 124 7.22 20.48 -5.55
CA LEU A 124 7.86 19.81 -6.69
C LEU A 124 9.27 19.35 -6.36
N ASP A 125 10.02 20.16 -5.62
CA ASP A 125 11.37 19.82 -5.15
C ASP A 125 11.34 18.61 -4.21
N VAL A 126 10.42 18.58 -3.23
CA VAL A 126 10.22 17.44 -2.33
C VAL A 126 9.81 16.19 -3.10
N MET A 127 8.88 16.30 -4.05
CA MET A 127 8.48 15.17 -4.90
C MET A 127 9.68 14.62 -5.68
N LYS A 128 10.52 15.48 -6.27
CA LYS A 128 11.73 15.07 -6.99
C LYS A 128 12.76 14.43 -6.06
N GLN A 129 13.03 15.05 -4.92
CA GLN A 129 14.02 14.56 -3.95
C GLN A 129 13.62 13.20 -3.37
N LEU A 130 12.35 13.04 -2.98
CA LEU A 130 11.84 11.76 -2.51
C LEU A 130 11.85 10.71 -3.63
N ALA A 131 11.56 11.07 -4.89
CA ALA A 131 11.66 10.12 -6.00
C ALA A 131 13.12 9.65 -6.20
N LEU A 132 14.09 10.57 -6.13
CA LEU A 132 15.52 10.24 -6.23
C LEU A 132 15.96 9.30 -5.10
N GLN A 133 15.48 9.52 -3.87
CA GLN A 133 15.81 8.63 -2.75
C GLN A 133 15.07 7.29 -2.82
N ALA A 134 13.80 7.31 -3.20
CA ALA A 134 12.98 6.12 -3.32
C ALA A 134 13.56 5.19 -4.40
N PHE A 135 13.97 5.71 -5.54
CA PHE A 135 14.39 4.88 -6.68
C PHE A 135 15.91 4.81 -6.87
N ARG A 136 16.71 5.13 -5.84
CA ARG A 136 18.18 5.26 -5.91
C ARG A 136 18.92 4.06 -6.49
N VAL A 137 18.35 2.87 -6.41
CA VAL A 137 18.94 1.62 -6.93
C VAL A 137 18.56 1.33 -8.39
N ASN A 138 17.61 2.08 -8.96
CA ASN A 138 17.19 1.96 -10.35
C ASN A 138 17.89 3.03 -11.21
N ARG A 139 18.99 2.65 -11.85
CA ARG A 139 19.85 3.57 -12.61
C ARG A 139 19.11 4.33 -13.71
N ASP A 140 18.21 3.67 -14.43
CA ASP A 140 17.48 4.29 -15.54
C ASP A 140 16.50 5.36 -15.04
N ILE A 141 15.78 5.06 -13.96
CA ILE A 141 14.88 6.04 -13.33
C ILE A 141 15.70 7.23 -12.82
N ILE A 142 16.80 6.98 -12.10
CA ILE A 142 17.63 8.04 -11.51
C ILE A 142 18.21 8.96 -12.57
N HIS A 143 18.81 8.39 -13.62
CA HIS A 143 19.39 9.17 -14.71
C HIS A 143 18.37 10.11 -15.37
N ASN A 144 17.13 9.64 -15.52
CA ASN A 144 16.04 10.46 -16.06
C ASN A 144 15.51 11.48 -15.05
N LEU A 145 15.42 11.12 -13.76
CA LEU A 145 15.00 12.04 -12.70
C LEU A 145 15.98 13.19 -12.51
N GLU A 146 17.29 12.93 -12.51
CA GLU A 146 18.32 13.95 -12.35
C GLU A 146 18.17 15.05 -13.41
N ARG A 147 17.91 14.64 -14.66
CA ARG A 147 17.69 15.52 -15.82
C ARG A 147 16.29 16.12 -15.92
N CYS A 148 15.36 15.67 -15.09
CA CYS A 148 13.97 16.13 -15.13
C CYS A 148 13.83 17.44 -14.35
N GLU A 149 13.52 18.54 -15.02
CA GLU A 149 13.15 19.79 -14.37
C GLU A 149 11.65 19.81 -14.07
N LEU A 150 11.30 20.02 -12.79
CA LEU A 150 9.93 20.19 -12.33
C LEU A 150 9.73 21.64 -11.91
N SER A 151 9.19 22.44 -12.82
CA SER A 151 8.99 23.89 -12.65
C SER A 151 7.53 24.24 -12.36
N SER A 152 6.61 23.33 -12.70
CA SER A 152 5.17 23.57 -12.58
C SER A 152 4.39 22.27 -12.44
N ILE A 153 3.13 22.38 -12.04
CA ILE A 153 2.21 21.23 -11.93
C ILE A 153 2.03 20.48 -13.27
N SER A 154 2.19 21.15 -14.41
CA SER A 154 2.12 20.51 -15.73
C SER A 154 3.32 19.59 -16.03
N ASP A 155 4.35 19.60 -15.18
CA ASP A 155 5.48 18.68 -15.28
C ASP A 155 5.24 17.35 -14.54
N LEU A 156 4.17 17.23 -13.71
CA LEU A 156 3.84 15.98 -13.00
C LEU A 156 3.65 14.76 -13.94
N PRO A 157 3.04 14.88 -15.13
CA PRO A 157 3.00 13.78 -16.10
C PRO A 157 4.39 13.29 -16.53
N LYS A 158 5.40 14.19 -16.61
CA LYS A 158 6.78 13.80 -16.94
C LYS A 158 7.38 12.96 -15.81
N LEU A 159 7.21 13.40 -14.55
CA LEU A 159 7.64 12.63 -13.39
C LEU A 159 6.97 11.25 -13.35
N ARG A 160 5.65 11.19 -13.60
CA ARG A 160 4.91 9.92 -13.71
C ARG A 160 5.53 9.00 -14.76
N GLN A 161 5.80 9.49 -15.97
CA GLN A 161 6.37 8.71 -17.06
C GLN A 161 7.75 8.13 -16.70
N ILE A 162 8.60 8.92 -16.03
CA ILE A 162 9.90 8.45 -15.56
C ILE A 162 9.75 7.31 -14.54
N ILE A 163 8.82 7.45 -13.59
CA ILE A 163 8.57 6.40 -12.58
C ILE A 163 7.90 5.17 -13.20
N LEU A 164 7.11 5.32 -14.27
CA LEU A 164 6.52 4.19 -15.00
C LEU A 164 7.50 3.45 -15.91
N HIS A 165 8.70 4.01 -16.14
CA HIS A 165 9.67 3.47 -17.10
C HIS A 165 9.90 1.96 -16.90
N ASN A 166 10.00 1.21 -18.00
CA ASN A 166 10.09 -0.25 -18.06
C ASN A 166 8.87 -1.07 -17.58
N GLY A 167 7.78 -0.44 -17.13
CA GLY A 167 6.46 -1.06 -16.88
C GLY A 167 6.39 -2.08 -15.73
N ASN A 168 7.48 -2.78 -15.42
CA ASN A 168 7.59 -3.77 -14.35
C ASN A 168 7.46 -3.09 -12.99
N ASN A 169 6.71 -3.72 -12.08
CA ASN A 169 6.46 -3.25 -10.72
C ASN A 169 6.03 -1.77 -10.65
N ALA A 170 5.27 -1.32 -11.65
CA ALA A 170 4.83 0.07 -11.73
C ALA A 170 3.92 0.42 -10.54
N GLY A 171 2.94 -0.43 -10.23
CA GLY A 171 2.06 -0.24 -9.08
C GLY A 171 2.84 -0.09 -7.77
N GLU A 172 3.79 -1.00 -7.51
CA GLU A 172 4.60 -1.03 -6.29
C GLU A 172 5.47 0.22 -6.15
N ARG A 173 6.06 0.70 -7.26
CA ARG A 173 6.82 1.96 -7.25
C ARG A 173 5.96 3.15 -6.80
N PHE A 174 4.71 3.23 -7.28
CA PHE A 174 3.79 4.28 -6.86
C PHE A 174 3.31 4.11 -5.42
N ILE A 175 3.10 2.88 -4.95
CA ILE A 175 2.81 2.59 -3.53
C ILE A 175 3.94 3.10 -2.65
N CYS A 176 5.19 2.73 -2.95
CA CYS A 176 6.32 3.16 -2.15
C CYS A 176 6.47 4.69 -2.17
N PHE A 177 6.39 5.30 -3.36
CA PHE A 177 6.60 6.73 -3.52
C PHE A 177 5.50 7.57 -2.87
N PHE A 178 4.23 7.23 -3.09
CA PHE A 178 3.11 7.97 -2.51
C PHE A 178 3.09 7.85 -0.99
N SER A 179 3.40 6.68 -0.43
CA SER A 179 3.48 6.53 1.01
C SER A 179 4.59 7.37 1.63
N LEU A 180 5.78 7.46 1.01
CA LEU A 180 6.84 8.35 1.47
C LEU A 180 6.42 9.83 1.42
N LEU A 181 5.71 10.25 0.37
CA LEU A 181 5.21 11.62 0.26
C LEU A 181 4.15 11.96 1.30
N LEU A 182 3.27 11.01 1.64
CA LEU A 182 2.26 11.21 2.67
C LEU A 182 2.87 11.22 4.07
N VAL A 183 3.83 10.34 4.35
CA VAL A 183 4.61 10.34 5.61
C VAL A 183 5.37 11.67 5.77
N HIS A 184 6.00 12.18 4.71
CA HIS A 184 6.64 13.50 4.72
C HIS A 184 5.67 14.62 5.15
N GLN A 185 4.38 14.48 4.84
CA GLN A 185 3.36 15.46 5.18
C GLN A 185 2.70 15.19 6.54
N TYR A 186 3.29 14.30 7.35
CA TYR A 186 2.78 13.86 8.66
C TYR A 186 1.42 13.15 8.58
N TYR A 187 1.06 12.62 7.41
CA TYR A 187 -0.01 11.64 7.31
C TYR A 187 0.62 10.25 7.52
N GLY A 188 0.63 9.77 8.77
CA GLY A 188 1.24 8.49 9.11
C GLY A 188 0.86 8.02 10.52
N PRO A 189 0.85 6.71 10.76
CA PRO A 189 1.56 5.68 10.00
C PRO A 189 0.94 5.27 8.65
N ALA A 190 1.82 4.98 7.69
CA ALA A 190 1.51 4.40 6.39
C ALA A 190 1.67 2.88 6.42
N TYR A 191 0.56 2.16 6.29
CA TYR A 191 0.54 0.71 6.22
C TYR A 191 0.55 0.22 4.77
N ILE A 192 1.65 -0.39 4.34
CA ILE A 192 1.86 -0.85 2.96
C ILE A 192 1.41 -2.29 2.82
N CYS A 193 0.24 -2.49 2.22
CA CYS A 193 -0.36 -3.80 2.09
C CYS A 193 0.12 -4.45 0.78
N SER A 194 1.06 -5.38 0.88
CA SER A 194 1.65 -6.07 -0.28
C SER A 194 2.31 -7.38 0.14
N ASP A 195 2.34 -8.36 -0.75
CA ASP A 195 3.19 -9.55 -0.62
C ASP A 195 4.44 -9.49 -1.51
N ASP A 196 4.63 -8.39 -2.26
CA ASP A 196 5.66 -8.28 -3.28
C ASP A 196 7.06 -8.08 -2.65
N GLY A 197 7.89 -9.12 -2.78
CA GLY A 197 9.26 -9.09 -2.27
C GLY A 197 10.20 -8.16 -3.04
N LYS A 198 10.01 -7.99 -4.35
CA LYS A 198 10.97 -7.31 -5.24
C LYS A 198 10.68 -5.81 -5.34
N GLY A 199 9.43 -5.44 -5.60
CA GLY A 199 8.94 -4.08 -5.74
C GLY A 199 8.64 -3.38 -4.42
N VAL A 200 8.33 -4.09 -3.33
CA VAL A 200 8.02 -3.47 -2.03
C VAL A 200 9.07 -3.79 -0.97
N TYR A 201 9.29 -5.06 -0.60
CA TYR A 201 10.20 -5.39 0.51
C TYR A 201 11.67 -5.04 0.21
N THR A 202 12.14 -5.30 -1.00
CA THR A 202 13.51 -4.91 -1.40
C THR A 202 13.66 -3.39 -1.35
N MET A 203 12.64 -2.63 -1.78
CA MET A 203 12.65 -1.17 -1.70
C MET A 203 12.69 -0.69 -0.24
N TYR A 204 11.87 -1.29 0.64
CA TYR A 204 11.92 -1.03 2.08
C TYR A 204 13.33 -1.23 2.65
N ASN A 205 14.02 -2.32 2.29
CA ASN A 205 15.41 -2.55 2.74
C ASN A 205 16.39 -1.48 2.24
N THR A 206 16.11 -0.82 1.10
CA THR A 206 16.89 0.34 0.67
C THR A 206 16.58 1.60 1.47
N PHE A 207 15.34 1.74 1.97
CA PHE A 207 14.90 2.91 2.75
C PHE A 207 15.47 2.90 4.16
N VAL A 208 15.45 1.74 4.83
CA VAL A 208 15.92 1.61 6.22
C VAL A 208 17.40 1.94 6.41
N ASN A 209 18.20 1.91 5.33
CA ASN A 209 19.61 2.24 5.32
C ASN A 209 19.89 3.59 4.63
N ASN A 210 18.89 4.47 4.53
CA ASN A 210 18.99 5.73 3.81
C ASN A 210 18.75 6.93 4.73
N GLU A 211 19.82 7.39 5.40
CA GLU A 211 19.78 8.57 6.27
C GLU A 211 19.34 9.83 5.52
N SER A 212 19.71 9.99 4.25
CA SER A 212 19.24 11.11 3.42
C SER A 212 17.72 11.10 3.23
N LEU A 213 17.12 9.92 3.12
CA LEU A 213 15.66 9.78 3.07
C LEU A 213 15.04 10.22 4.41
N PHE A 214 15.59 9.77 5.53
CA PHE A 214 15.09 10.14 6.86
C PHE A 214 15.14 11.66 7.09
N GLY A 215 16.24 12.30 6.70
CA GLY A 215 16.37 13.76 6.75
C GLY A 215 15.34 14.50 5.91
N ILE A 216 14.97 13.98 4.73
CA ILE A 216 13.89 14.57 3.92
C ILE A 216 12.53 14.36 4.59
N LEU A 217 12.28 13.18 5.18
CA LEU A 217 11.03 12.86 5.86
C LEU A 217 10.86 13.58 7.21
N GLY A 218 11.92 14.18 7.76
CA GLY A 218 11.91 14.75 9.11
C GLY A 218 11.83 13.68 10.21
N ILE A 219 12.44 12.52 9.97
CA ILE A 219 12.49 11.39 10.90
C ILE A 219 13.92 11.25 11.42
N ASP A 220 14.07 11.16 12.74
CA ASP A 220 15.39 11.20 13.39
C ASP A 220 16.20 9.91 13.18
N ASP A 221 15.53 8.76 13.18
CA ASP A 221 16.19 7.47 13.13
C ASP A 221 15.35 6.35 12.48
N PHE A 222 15.97 5.18 12.38
CA PHE A 222 15.36 3.96 11.86
C PHE A 222 14.13 3.50 12.65
N LEU A 223 14.09 3.69 13.97
CA LEU A 223 12.95 3.27 14.79
C LEU A 223 11.74 4.16 14.51
N GLY A 224 11.94 5.48 14.39
CA GLY A 224 10.94 6.42 13.94
C GLY A 224 10.42 6.08 12.53
N PHE A 225 11.31 5.73 11.61
CA PHE A 225 10.92 5.32 10.26
C PHE A 225 10.05 4.06 10.28
N LYS A 226 10.42 3.05 11.07
CA LYS A 226 9.66 1.82 11.25
C LYS A 226 8.26 2.03 11.84
N GLN A 227 8.09 3.05 12.66
CA GLN A 227 6.78 3.41 13.20
C GLN A 227 5.89 4.09 12.16
N GLN A 228 6.48 4.83 11.21
CA GLN A 228 5.74 5.58 10.20
C GLN A 228 5.52 4.83 8.88
N TYR A 229 6.40 3.88 8.54
CA TYR A 229 6.35 3.11 7.30
C TYR A 229 6.32 1.62 7.63
N ILE A 230 5.11 1.06 7.68
CA ILE A 230 4.86 -0.30 8.19
C ILE A 230 4.46 -1.20 7.02
N LEU A 231 5.21 -2.29 6.80
CA LEU A 231 4.80 -3.30 5.84
C LEU A 231 3.73 -4.23 6.44
N LEU A 232 2.71 -4.57 5.65
CA LEU A 232 1.66 -5.51 6.00
C LEU A 232 1.51 -6.54 4.87
N SER A 233 2.17 -7.69 5.02
CA SER A 233 1.91 -8.82 4.15
C SER A 233 0.57 -9.49 4.44
N TYR A 234 0.11 -10.34 3.53
CA TYR A 234 -1.12 -11.10 3.73
C TYR A 234 -1.04 -12.02 4.95
N ASP A 235 0.13 -12.62 5.20
CA ASP A 235 0.42 -13.38 6.42
C ASP A 235 0.21 -12.53 7.67
N ARG A 236 0.74 -11.30 7.69
CA ARG A 236 0.55 -10.35 8.79
C ARG A 236 -0.90 -9.88 8.92
N ILE A 237 -1.61 -9.68 7.81
CA ILE A 237 -3.05 -9.37 7.81
C ILE A 237 -3.82 -10.50 8.50
N LEU A 238 -3.59 -11.76 8.15
CA LEU A 238 -4.25 -12.90 8.81
C LEU A 238 -3.99 -12.92 10.31
N GLN A 239 -2.73 -12.74 10.71
CA GLN A 239 -2.35 -12.64 12.11
C GLN A 239 -3.13 -11.53 12.83
N LEU A 240 -3.12 -10.32 12.30
CA LEU A 240 -3.78 -9.18 12.92
C LEU A 240 -5.31 -9.36 12.94
N SER A 241 -5.90 -9.94 11.90
CA SER A 241 -7.34 -10.27 11.88
C SER A 241 -7.73 -11.19 13.01
N ILE A 242 -6.91 -12.23 13.27
CA ILE A 242 -7.14 -13.17 14.37
C ILE A 242 -6.92 -12.47 15.72
N GLN A 243 -5.82 -11.74 15.89
CA GLN A 243 -5.52 -11.05 17.16
C GLN A 243 -6.57 -10.01 17.55
N ASN A 244 -7.20 -9.36 16.56
CA ASN A 244 -8.25 -8.37 16.78
C ASN A 244 -9.66 -8.99 16.86
N THR A 245 -9.77 -10.32 16.85
CA THR A 245 -11.05 -11.04 16.93
C THR A 245 -11.02 -12.09 18.03
N LYS A 246 -12.16 -12.36 18.66
CA LYS A 246 -12.28 -13.43 19.67
C LYS A 246 -12.65 -14.76 19.00
N LEU A 247 -11.74 -15.34 18.24
CA LEU A 247 -11.93 -16.65 17.62
C LEU A 247 -11.48 -17.79 18.56
N SER A 248 -12.21 -18.90 18.53
CA SER A 248 -11.76 -20.17 19.12
C SER A 248 -10.64 -20.81 18.29
N SER A 249 -9.92 -21.77 18.88
CA SER A 249 -8.82 -22.48 18.22
C SER A 249 -9.25 -23.16 16.91
N GLU A 250 -10.45 -23.76 16.89
CA GLU A 250 -11.02 -24.39 15.70
C GLU A 250 -11.31 -23.37 14.59
N GLU A 251 -11.86 -22.21 14.96
CA GLU A 251 -12.13 -21.11 14.02
C GLU A 251 -10.84 -20.50 13.47
N ILE A 252 -9.80 -20.35 14.31
CA ILE A 252 -8.47 -19.88 13.86
C ILE A 252 -7.92 -20.85 12.82
N TYR A 253 -7.92 -22.16 13.11
CA TYR A 253 -7.41 -23.16 12.19
C TYR A 253 -8.18 -23.17 10.87
N ALA A 254 -9.51 -23.17 10.93
CA ALA A 254 -10.37 -23.15 9.75
C ALA A 254 -10.17 -21.88 8.90
N PHE A 255 -10.01 -20.73 9.54
CA PHE A 255 -9.76 -19.46 8.87
C PHE A 255 -8.40 -19.46 8.16
N VAL A 256 -7.32 -19.82 8.87
CA VAL A 256 -5.97 -19.88 8.26
C VAL A 256 -5.94 -20.87 7.10
N HIS A 257 -6.59 -22.04 7.25
CA HIS A 257 -6.62 -23.06 6.20
C HIS A 257 -7.41 -22.63 4.96
N SER A 258 -8.56 -21.96 5.14
CA SER A 258 -9.40 -21.49 4.03
C SER A 258 -8.91 -20.18 3.40
N SER A 259 -7.96 -19.48 4.04
CA SER A 259 -7.47 -18.13 3.67
C SER A 259 -6.81 -18.01 2.29
N GLY A 260 -6.57 -19.11 1.58
CA GLY A 260 -5.87 -19.10 0.29
C GLY A 260 -4.41 -18.66 0.39
N ARG A 261 -3.83 -18.69 1.60
CA ARG A 261 -2.43 -18.42 1.88
C ARG A 261 -1.51 -19.38 1.11
N ASN A 262 -0.40 -18.85 0.59
CA ASN A 262 0.61 -19.65 -0.08
C ASN A 262 1.67 -20.15 0.92
N GLU A 263 1.58 -21.40 1.35
CA GLU A 263 2.54 -21.97 2.32
C GLU A 263 3.98 -22.05 1.81
N SER A 264 4.20 -22.04 0.49
CA SER A 264 5.53 -22.08 -0.12
C SER A 264 6.24 -20.71 -0.14
N ARG A 265 5.53 -19.64 0.21
CA ARG A 265 6.14 -18.31 0.37
C ARG A 265 6.97 -18.31 1.66
N LYS A 266 8.23 -17.89 1.55
CA LYS A 266 9.03 -17.58 2.74
C LYS A 266 8.48 -16.32 3.40
N VAL A 267 8.30 -16.38 4.70
CA VAL A 267 7.79 -15.30 5.55
C VAL A 267 8.88 -14.91 6.52
N ILE A 268 8.99 -13.61 6.79
CA ILE A 268 9.86 -13.05 7.82
C ILE A 268 9.03 -12.88 9.08
N TYR A 269 9.43 -13.55 10.15
CA TYR A 269 8.71 -13.54 11.42
C TYR A 269 9.67 -13.72 12.59
N SER A 270 9.23 -13.34 13.79
CA SER A 270 9.84 -13.77 15.03
C SER A 270 8.99 -14.85 15.70
N LEU A 271 9.64 -15.81 16.35
CA LEU A 271 9.00 -16.78 17.22
C LEU A 271 9.68 -16.70 18.59
N ASP A 272 8.94 -16.30 19.63
CA ASP A 272 9.48 -16.05 20.97
C ASP A 272 10.74 -15.15 20.96
N GLY A 273 10.73 -14.12 20.09
CA GLY A 273 11.82 -13.16 19.92
C GLY A 273 12.98 -13.60 19.01
N GLN A 274 12.99 -14.84 18.52
CA GLN A 274 14.00 -15.31 17.55
C GLN A 274 13.51 -15.08 16.12
N SER A 275 14.33 -14.46 15.26
CA SER A 275 13.96 -14.14 13.88
C SER A 275 14.20 -15.30 12.90
N PHE A 276 13.24 -15.51 12.00
CA PHE A 276 13.27 -16.54 10.97
C PHE A 276 12.87 -15.96 9.60
N HIS A 277 13.35 -16.61 8.53
CA HIS A 277 12.95 -16.35 7.15
C HIS A 277 12.74 -17.68 6.42
N THR A 278 11.58 -18.30 6.66
CA THR A 278 11.25 -19.66 6.18
C THR A 278 9.80 -19.76 5.75
N GLU A 279 9.47 -20.85 5.08
CA GLU A 279 8.08 -21.27 4.88
C GLU A 279 7.44 -21.63 6.22
N ILE A 280 6.12 -21.44 6.32
CA ILE A 280 5.32 -21.83 7.49
C ILE A 280 4.11 -22.62 7.00
N LYS A 281 3.83 -23.76 7.61
CA LYS A 281 2.60 -24.53 7.37
C LYS A 281 1.42 -23.89 8.09
N ASN A 282 0.24 -23.95 7.49
CA ASN A 282 -0.99 -23.35 8.05
C ASN A 282 -1.28 -23.84 9.47
N ALA A 283 -1.05 -25.12 9.74
CA ALA A 283 -1.21 -25.69 11.09
C ALA A 283 -0.28 -25.04 12.12
N ASN A 284 0.98 -24.83 11.77
CA ASN A 284 1.95 -24.18 12.66
C ASN A 284 1.61 -22.69 12.82
N LEU A 285 1.23 -22.01 11.74
CA LEU A 285 0.84 -20.61 11.80
C LEU A 285 -0.37 -20.40 12.72
N ALA A 286 -1.44 -21.18 12.54
CA ALA A 286 -2.63 -21.12 13.38
C ALA A 286 -2.29 -21.33 14.86
N LYS A 287 -1.53 -22.40 15.16
CA LYS A 287 -1.09 -22.71 16.52
C LYS A 287 -0.25 -21.60 17.14
N TRP A 288 0.73 -21.05 16.41
CA TRP A 288 1.61 -20.01 16.96
C TRP A 288 0.91 -18.67 17.13
N ILE A 289 -0.10 -18.35 16.31
CA ILE A 289 -0.95 -17.16 16.51
C ILE A 289 -1.81 -17.35 17.76
N GLU A 290 -2.45 -18.50 17.92
CA GLU A 290 -3.24 -18.85 19.10
C GLU A 290 -2.42 -18.74 20.40
N GLU A 291 -1.21 -19.28 20.39
CA GLU A 291 -0.28 -19.22 21.53
C GLU A 291 0.34 -17.83 21.75
N GLY A 292 0.12 -16.87 20.84
CA GLY A 292 0.69 -15.52 20.92
C GLY A 292 2.22 -15.46 20.75
N LYS A 293 2.83 -16.48 20.13
CA LYS A 293 4.30 -16.64 20.06
C LYS A 293 4.94 -16.09 18.80
N ILE A 294 4.16 -15.97 17.73
CA ILE A 294 4.65 -15.49 16.44
C ILE A 294 4.42 -13.99 16.27
N GLU A 295 5.36 -13.28 15.67
CA GLU A 295 5.16 -11.93 15.14
C GLU A 295 5.64 -11.86 13.68
N ILE A 296 4.70 -11.69 12.75
CA ILE A 296 5.03 -11.62 11.33
C ILE A 296 5.45 -10.20 10.96
N SER A 297 6.56 -10.07 10.25
CA SER A 297 7.05 -8.81 9.70
C SER A 297 6.64 -8.60 8.24
N PHE A 298 6.88 -9.59 7.36
CA PHE A 298 6.50 -9.53 5.93
C PHE A 298 6.48 -10.92 5.29
#